data_AF-A0A6G2V3B8-F1
#
_entry.id   AF-A0A6G2V3B8-F1
#
_cell.length_a   1.000
_cell.length_b   1.000
_cell.length_c   1.000
_cell.angle_alpha   90.00
_cell.angle_beta   90.00
_cell.angle_gamma   90.00
#
_symmetry.space_group_name_H-M   'P 1'
#
loop_
_entity.id
_entity.type
_entity.pdbx_description
1 polymer ?
#
loop_
_entity_poly.entity_id
_entity_poly.type
_entity_poly.pdbx_seq_one_letter_code
_entity_poly.pdbx_strand_id
1 'polypeptide(L)'
;MKLPITAAPGVAERAEVLAVAACDLHDVTSTAPRWSADAVEDAVEAMETTALALASAHPDAAAAMRAVGRQLAELRERLGLPPGEHAADPPGPGHGERPLASPAPPRRPERRGLGPGYRGIRIPPSRTVTPGAVGGPVT
;
A
#
# COMPACT_ATOMS: atom_id res chain seq x y z
N MET A 1 16.29 13.44 15.26
CA MET A 1 16.40 12.01 15.61
C MET A 1 17.10 11.32 14.45
N LYS A 2 17.81 10.20 14.64
CA LYS A 2 18.49 9.48 13.54
C LYS A 2 17.79 8.16 13.32
N LEU A 3 17.55 7.79 12.05
CA LEU A 3 16.98 6.48 11.71
C LEU A 3 17.93 5.35 12.13
N PRO A 4 17.40 4.20 12.59
CA PRO A 4 18.22 3.02 12.87
C PRO A 4 18.85 2.49 11.58
N ILE A 5 20.04 1.90 11.71
CA ILE A 5 20.77 1.25 10.60
C ILE A 5 20.13 -0.08 10.17
N THR A 6 19.28 -0.67 11.01
CA THR A 6 18.52 -1.89 10.73
C THR A 6 17.04 -1.61 10.79
N ALA A 7 16.32 -2.03 9.75
CA ALA A 7 14.87 -2.00 9.74
C ALA A 7 14.29 -3.06 10.70
N ALA A 8 13.06 -2.87 11.17
CA ALA A 8 12.36 -3.92 11.91
C ALA A 8 12.13 -5.15 11.00
N PRO A 9 12.04 -6.36 11.56
CA PRO A 9 11.84 -7.58 10.77
C PRO A 9 10.66 -7.49 9.80
N GLY A 10 10.89 -7.85 8.54
CA GLY A 10 9.85 -7.85 7.51
C GLY A 10 9.54 -6.48 6.91
N VAL A 11 10.16 -5.38 7.36
CA VAL A 11 9.91 -4.03 6.80
C VAL A 11 10.54 -3.90 5.41
N ALA A 12 11.76 -4.40 5.23
CA ALA A 12 12.47 -4.32 3.94
C ALA A 12 11.73 -5.11 2.85
N GLU A 13 11.29 -6.33 3.18
CA GLU A 13 10.55 -7.22 2.28
C GLU A 13 9.18 -6.62 1.90
N ARG A 14 8.48 -5.99 2.86
CA ARG A 14 7.21 -5.30 2.59
C ARG A 14 7.41 -4.05 1.74
N ALA A 15 8.48 -3.29 1.97
CA ALA A 15 8.81 -2.13 1.15
C ALA A 15 9.13 -2.54 -0.29
N GLU A 16 9.83 -3.66 -0.49
CA GLU A 16 10.08 -4.24 -1.80
C GLU A 16 8.78 -4.67 -2.50
N VAL A 17 7.89 -5.39 -1.80
CA VAL A 17 6.57 -5.78 -2.34
C VAL A 17 5.74 -4.55 -2.73
N LEU A 18 5.76 -3.50 -1.91
CA LEU A 18 5.07 -2.24 -2.22
C LEU A 18 5.65 -1.58 -3.48
N ALA A 19 6.98 -1.55 -3.62
CA ALA A 19 7.64 -0.98 -4.79
C ALA A 19 7.28 -1.76 -6.07
N VAL A 20 7.30 -3.09 -6.02
CA VAL A 20 6.88 -3.95 -7.14
C VAL A 20 5.42 -3.69 -7.51
N ALA A 21 4.51 -3.67 -6.52
CA ALA A 21 3.09 -3.43 -6.76
C ALA A 21 2.83 -2.04 -7.38
N ALA A 22 3.60 -1.01 -6.99
CA ALA A 22 3.50 0.32 -7.58
C ALA A 22 3.95 0.33 -9.05
N CYS A 23 5.01 -0.38 -9.40
CA CYS A 23 5.44 -0.56 -10.78
C CYS A 23 4.40 -1.31 -11.61
N ASP A 24 3.88 -2.42 -11.10
CA ASP A 24 2.84 -3.21 -11.78
C ASP A 24 1.58 -2.38 -12.03
N LEU A 25 1.17 -1.57 -11.05
CA LEU A 25 0.05 -0.64 -11.19
C LEU A 25 0.32 0.41 -12.28
N HIS A 26 1.54 0.97 -12.33
CA HIS A 26 1.93 1.90 -13.38
C HIS A 26 1.85 1.25 -14.78
N ASP A 27 2.37 0.04 -14.94
CA ASP A 27 2.39 -0.66 -16.22
C ASP A 27 0.96 -0.94 -16.73
N VAL A 28 0.09 -1.44 -15.86
CA VAL A 28 -1.33 -1.69 -16.20
C VAL A 28 -2.03 -0.40 -16.63
N THR A 29 -1.74 0.71 -15.96
CA THR A 29 -2.48 1.97 -16.12
C THR A 29 -1.92 2.85 -17.22
N SER A 30 -0.67 2.63 -17.64
CA SER A 30 -0.07 3.24 -18.83
C SER A 30 -0.72 2.76 -20.14
N THR A 31 -1.34 1.58 -20.12
CA THR A 31 -1.94 0.93 -21.31
C THR A 31 -3.47 0.82 -21.24
N ALA A 32 -4.07 0.88 -20.04
CA ALA A 32 -5.50 0.80 -19.84
C ALA A 32 -6.19 2.18 -19.91
N PRO A 33 -7.28 2.33 -20.68
CA PRO A 33 -7.82 3.66 -20.97
C PRO A 33 -8.54 4.34 -19.80
N ARG A 34 -9.08 3.61 -18.80
CA ARG A 34 -9.83 4.22 -17.68
C ARG A 34 -9.82 3.34 -16.42
N TRP A 35 -9.70 3.98 -15.26
CA TRP A 35 -9.95 3.37 -13.96
C TRP A 35 -11.44 3.46 -13.61
N SER A 36 -11.95 2.51 -12.80
CA SER A 36 -13.24 2.69 -12.10
C SER A 36 -13.07 3.61 -10.88
N ALA A 37 -14.16 4.19 -10.39
CA ALA A 37 -14.14 4.99 -9.16
C ALA A 37 -13.59 4.17 -7.97
N ASP A 38 -14.07 2.94 -7.79
CA ASP A 38 -13.60 2.01 -6.74
C ASP A 38 -12.09 1.76 -6.84
N ALA A 39 -11.55 1.53 -8.05
CA ALA A 39 -10.12 1.28 -8.21
C ALA A 39 -9.27 2.52 -7.89
N VAL A 40 -9.78 3.72 -8.19
CA VAL A 40 -9.12 4.98 -7.83
C VAL A 40 -9.15 5.15 -6.31
N GLU A 41 -10.30 4.91 -5.68
CA GLU A 41 -10.45 4.98 -4.22
C GLU A 41 -9.47 4.05 -3.51
N ASP A 42 -9.41 2.79 -3.93
CA ASP A 42 -8.50 1.77 -3.39
C ASP A 42 -7.03 2.23 -3.48
N ALA A 43 -6.61 2.79 -4.61
CA ALA A 43 -5.23 3.26 -4.77
C ALA A 43 -4.92 4.49 -3.91
N VAL A 44 -5.84 5.45 -3.83
CA VAL A 44 -5.66 6.64 -2.99
C VAL A 44 -5.62 6.24 -1.51
N GLU A 45 -6.47 5.32 -1.05
CA GLU A 45 -6.43 4.78 0.31
C GLU A 45 -5.12 4.05 0.61
N ALA A 46 -4.60 3.27 -0.33
CA ALA A 46 -3.29 2.62 -0.18
C ALA A 46 -2.15 3.63 -0.03
N MET A 47 -2.19 4.74 -0.79
CA MET A 47 -1.22 5.83 -0.68
C MET A 47 -1.31 6.55 0.68
N GLU A 48 -2.51 6.83 1.17
CA GLU A 48 -2.73 7.44 2.49
C GLU A 48 -2.22 6.54 3.62
N THR A 49 -2.52 5.25 3.56
CA THR A 49 -2.04 4.26 4.53
C THR A 49 -0.51 4.21 4.54
N THR A 50 0.12 4.24 3.36
CA THR A 50 1.58 4.28 3.22
C THR A 50 2.15 5.58 3.80
N ALA A 51 1.54 6.72 3.52
CA ALA A 51 1.96 8.02 4.05
C ALA A 51 1.84 8.06 5.58
N LEU A 52 0.76 7.51 6.16
CA LEU A 52 0.57 7.40 7.60
C LEU A 52 1.64 6.50 8.26
N ALA A 53 1.97 5.37 7.64
CA ALA A 53 3.02 4.49 8.14
C ALA A 53 4.39 5.19 8.16
N LEU A 54 4.73 5.92 7.10
CA LEU A 54 5.98 6.69 7.01
C LEU A 54 6.00 7.86 8.01
N ALA A 55 4.89 8.56 8.19
CA ALA A 55 4.77 9.64 9.17
C ALA A 55 5.03 9.13 10.60
N SER A 56 4.56 7.93 10.90
CA SER A 56 4.72 7.29 12.22
C SER A 56 6.16 6.82 12.49
N ALA A 57 6.99 6.68 11.45
CA ALA A 57 8.35 6.19 11.59
C ALA A 57 9.37 7.27 12.00
N HIS A 58 9.15 8.54 11.61
CA HIS A 58 10.11 9.61 11.89
C HIS A 58 9.48 11.03 11.84
N PRO A 59 9.85 11.96 12.74
CA PRO A 59 9.32 13.33 12.75
C PRO A 59 9.48 14.09 11.42
N ASP A 60 10.65 13.98 10.78
CA ASP A 60 10.89 14.66 9.49
C ASP A 60 10.04 14.04 8.37
N ALA A 61 9.83 12.72 8.41
CA ALA A 61 8.92 12.04 7.49
C ALA A 61 7.47 12.48 7.75
N ALA A 62 7.06 12.67 9.01
CA ALA A 62 5.74 13.18 9.35
C ALA A 62 5.45 14.55 8.73
N ALA A 63 6.44 15.45 8.72
CA ALA A 63 6.28 16.76 8.09
C ALA A 63 6.04 16.65 6.57
N ALA A 64 6.83 15.82 5.88
CA ALA A 64 6.66 15.57 4.45
C ALA A 64 5.33 14.86 4.14
N MET A 65 4.98 13.83 4.91
CA MET A 65 3.77 13.04 4.70
C MET A 65 2.49 13.82 5.01
N ARG A 66 2.52 14.82 5.91
CA ARG A 66 1.39 15.76 6.07
C ARG A 66 1.09 16.55 4.80
N ALA A 67 2.12 16.93 4.04
CA ALA A 67 1.91 17.61 2.76
C ALA A 67 1.30 16.65 1.73
N VAL A 68 1.80 15.42 1.66
CA VAL A 68 1.22 14.36 0.80
C VAL A 68 -0.24 14.10 1.17
N GLY A 69 -0.57 13.96 2.46
CA GLY A 69 -1.93 13.74 2.92
C GLY A 69 -2.90 14.84 2.49
N ARG A 70 -2.49 16.13 2.53
CA ARG A 70 -3.31 17.23 1.99
C ARG A 70 -3.55 17.09 0.50
N GLN A 71 -2.52 16.75 -0.26
CA GLN A 71 -2.64 16.55 -1.71
C GLN A 71 -3.54 15.37 -2.08
N LEU A 72 -3.54 14.30 -1.28
CA LEU A 72 -4.44 13.16 -1.45
C LEU A 72 -5.89 13.53 -1.09
N ALA A 73 -6.12 14.34 -0.06
CA ALA A 73 -7.45 14.87 0.25
C ALA A 73 -8.00 15.75 -0.89
N GLU A 74 -7.20 16.69 -1.41
CA GLU A 74 -7.56 17.51 -2.59
C GLU A 74 -7.79 16.66 -3.84
N LEU A 75 -7.07 15.53 -3.98
CA LEU A 75 -7.31 14.58 -5.06
C LEU A 75 -8.67 13.89 -4.91
N ARG A 76 -9.02 13.43 -3.71
CA ARG A 76 -10.35 12.83 -3.44
C ARG A 76 -11.48 13.78 -3.78
N GLU A 77 -11.39 15.04 -3.36
CA GLU A 77 -12.38 16.07 -3.67
C GLU A 77 -12.55 16.28 -5.19
N ARG A 78 -11.44 16.40 -5.93
CA ARG A 78 -11.48 16.56 -7.40
C ARG A 78 -12.05 15.35 -8.13
N LEU A 79 -11.91 14.16 -7.54
CA LEU A 79 -12.41 12.91 -8.11
C LEU A 79 -13.81 12.55 -7.60
N GLY A 80 -14.39 13.35 -6.70
CA GLY A 80 -15.71 13.08 -6.09
C GLY A 80 -15.73 11.84 -5.19
N LEU A 81 -14.57 11.47 -4.62
CA LEU A 81 -14.42 10.33 -3.72
C LEU A 81 -14.83 10.69 -2.29
N PRO A 82 -15.27 9.72 -1.47
CA PRO A 82 -15.52 9.97 -0.06
C PRO A 82 -14.22 10.39 0.67
N PRO A 83 -14.33 11.12 1.80
CA PRO A 83 -13.18 11.44 2.63
C PRO A 83 -12.44 10.17 3.07
N GLY A 84 -11.11 10.19 3.02
CA GLY A 84 -10.30 9.06 3.47
C GLY A 84 -10.44 8.82 4.98
N GLU A 85 -10.38 7.56 5.41
CA GLU A 85 -10.45 7.17 6.82
C GLU A 85 -9.30 7.75 7.66
N HIS A 86 -8.23 8.19 7.00
CA HIS A 86 -7.02 8.76 7.59
C HIS A 86 -6.85 10.25 7.29
N ALA A 87 -7.92 10.95 6.89
CA ALA A 87 -7.88 12.38 6.66
C ALA A 87 -7.27 13.07 7.89
N ALA A 88 -6.22 13.86 7.66
CA ALA A 88 -5.54 14.59 8.71
C ALA A 88 -6.56 15.48 9.44
N ASP A 89 -6.72 15.27 10.75
CA ASP A 89 -7.59 16.08 11.59
C ASP A 89 -7.32 17.58 11.32
N PRO A 90 -8.36 18.42 11.15
CA PRO A 90 -8.15 19.86 11.08
C PRO A 90 -7.47 20.36 12.36
N PRO A 91 -6.68 21.45 12.29
CA PRO A 91 -5.99 21.99 13.46
C PRO A 91 -6.99 22.62 14.43
N GLY A 92 -7.63 21.79 15.26
CA GLY A 92 -8.43 22.20 16.41
C GLY A 92 -7.53 22.37 17.65
N PRO A 93 -7.81 23.35 18.52
CA PRO A 93 -7.01 23.57 19.72
C PRO A 93 -7.33 22.49 20.77
N GLY A 94 -6.35 21.63 21.04
CA GLY A 94 -6.25 20.91 22.31
C GLY A 94 -6.74 19.47 22.29
N HIS A 95 -5.83 18.53 22.01
CA HIS A 95 -5.91 17.19 22.59
C HIS A 95 -4.58 16.87 23.27
N GLY A 96 -4.64 16.86 24.61
CA GLY A 96 -3.57 16.37 25.45
C GLY A 96 -3.20 14.93 25.12
N GLU A 97 -1.98 14.56 25.47
CA GLU A 97 -1.43 13.22 25.34
C GLU A 97 -2.43 12.16 25.83
N ARG A 98 -3.08 11.50 24.88
CA ARG A 98 -3.87 10.31 25.16
C ARG A 98 -2.88 9.14 25.23
N PRO A 99 -2.81 8.40 26.35
CA PRO A 99 -1.99 7.20 26.41
C PRO A 99 -2.34 6.27 25.26
N LEU A 100 -1.32 5.86 24.50
CA LEU A 100 -1.39 4.91 23.40
C LEU A 100 -2.01 3.59 23.90
N ALA A 101 -3.33 3.47 23.82
CA ALA A 101 -4.00 2.18 23.90
C ALA A 101 -3.56 1.37 22.67
N SER A 102 -3.17 0.12 22.90
CA SER A 102 -2.77 -0.82 21.84
C SER A 102 -3.76 -0.77 20.67
N PRO A 103 -3.28 -0.82 19.41
CA PRO A 103 -4.16 -0.74 18.26
C PRO A 103 -5.18 -1.87 18.32
N ALA A 104 -6.45 -1.51 18.49
CA ALA A 104 -7.53 -2.44 18.26
C ALA A 104 -7.42 -2.93 16.80
N PRO A 105 -7.64 -4.22 16.53
CA PRO A 105 -7.59 -4.72 15.16
C PRO A 105 -8.58 -3.92 14.30
N PRO A 106 -8.18 -3.45 13.11
CA PRO A 106 -9.09 -2.72 12.23
C PRO A 106 -10.29 -3.62 11.94
N ARG A 107 -11.50 -3.09 12.14
CA ARG A 107 -12.72 -3.76 11.70
C ARG A 107 -12.69 -3.79 10.19
N ARG A 108 -12.29 -4.94 9.63
CA ARG A 108 -12.34 -5.15 8.18
C ARG A 108 -13.78 -4.94 7.71
N PRO A 109 -14.03 -4.09 6.71
CA PRO A 109 -15.29 -4.09 5.99
C PRO A 109 -15.59 -5.52 5.55
N GLU A 110 -16.82 -5.95 5.79
CA GLU A 110 -17.30 -7.27 5.40
C GLU A 110 -17.09 -7.41 3.89
N ARG A 111 -16.07 -8.19 3.50
CA ARG A 111 -15.77 -8.45 2.09
C ARG A 111 -17.05 -9.02 1.49
N ARG A 112 -17.78 -8.21 0.70
CA ARG A 112 -18.73 -8.73 -0.26
C ARG A 112 -17.89 -9.61 -1.19
N GLY A 113 -17.93 -10.91 -0.94
CA GLY A 113 -17.30 -11.90 -1.80
C GLY A 113 -17.73 -11.65 -3.24
N LEU A 114 -16.89 -12.03 -4.19
CA LEU A 114 -16.97 -11.78 -5.64
C LEU A 114 -18.20 -12.40 -6.35
N GLY A 115 -19.34 -12.49 -5.66
CA GLY A 115 -20.58 -13.11 -6.08
C GLY A 115 -20.50 -14.65 -6.12
N PRO A 116 -21.64 -15.34 -6.04
CA PRO A 116 -21.72 -16.76 -6.41
C PRO A 116 -21.44 -16.88 -7.91
N GLY A 117 -20.18 -17.15 -8.27
CA GLY A 117 -19.73 -17.22 -9.66
C GLY A 117 -18.24 -17.02 -9.88
N TYR A 118 -17.51 -16.50 -8.89
CA TYR A 118 -16.06 -16.32 -9.00
C TYR A 118 -15.32 -17.66 -9.05
N ARG A 119 -14.83 -18.05 -10.23
CA ARG A 119 -13.80 -19.08 -10.40
C ARG A 119 -12.46 -18.37 -10.43
N GLY A 120 -11.70 -18.50 -9.34
CA GLY A 120 -10.43 -17.80 -9.16
C GLY A 120 -9.45 -17.89 -10.33
N ILE A 121 -8.53 -16.93 -10.38
CA ILE A 121 -7.46 -16.85 -11.38
C ILE A 121 -6.62 -18.13 -11.30
N ARG A 122 -6.63 -18.94 -12.37
CA ARG A 122 -5.69 -20.06 -12.51
C ARG A 122 -4.33 -19.49 -12.90
N ILE A 123 -3.42 -19.46 -11.93
CA ILE A 123 -1.99 -19.25 -12.18
C ILE A 123 -1.50 -20.51 -12.93
N PRO A 124 -1.04 -20.41 -14.18
CA PRO A 124 -0.40 -21.54 -14.85
C PRO A 124 0.89 -21.91 -14.11
N PRO A 125 1.27 -23.20 -14.05
CA PRO A 125 2.52 -23.60 -13.43
C PRO A 125 3.68 -22.90 -14.16
N SER A 126 4.43 -22.09 -13.42
CA SER A 126 5.66 -21.48 -13.90
C SER A 126 6.56 -22.56 -14.48
N ARG A 127 7.00 -22.39 -15.73
CA ARG A 127 8.11 -23.18 -16.27
C ARG A 127 9.30 -23.01 -15.34
N THR A 128 9.66 -24.08 -14.62
CA THR A 128 11.00 -24.25 -14.08
C THR A 128 11.99 -24.17 -15.24
N VAL A 129 12.65 -23.02 -15.38
CA VAL A 129 13.93 -22.93 -16.06
C VAL A 129 14.99 -23.20 -15.01
N THR A 130 15.69 -24.32 -15.13
CA THR A 130 17.02 -24.50 -14.54
C THR A 130 17.83 -25.43 -15.44
N PRO A 131 19.17 -25.32 -15.40
CA PRO A 131 19.97 -25.00 -16.57
C PRO A 131 21.01 -26.11 -16.83
N GLY A 132 21.69 -26.04 -17.99
CA GLY A 132 23.08 -26.47 -18.11
C GLY A 132 23.39 -27.96 -17.97
N ALA A 133 23.55 -28.61 -19.12
CA ALA A 133 24.33 -29.82 -19.26
C ALA A 133 25.79 -29.60 -18.83
N VAL A 134 26.32 -30.40 -17.88
CA VAL A 134 27.74 -30.77 -17.78
C VAL A 134 27.85 -32.12 -17.06
N GLY A 135 28.53 -33.10 -17.68
CA GLY A 135 29.17 -34.21 -16.98
C GLY A 135 28.72 -35.62 -17.39
N GLY A 136 29.58 -36.35 -18.14
CA GLY A 136 29.42 -37.76 -18.49
C GLY A 136 29.54 -38.73 -17.31
N PRO A 137 29.46 -40.05 -17.56
CA PRO A 137 30.69 -40.79 -17.82
C PRO A 137 30.58 -41.80 -18.97
N VAL A 138 31.71 -42.05 -19.64
CA VAL A 138 31.92 -43.21 -20.51
C VAL A 138 32.58 -44.29 -19.66
N THR A 139 31.91 -45.45 -19.58
CA THR A 139 32.54 -46.75 -19.27
C THR A 139 32.21 -47.68 -20.42
#